data_AF-A0A2V1A729-F1
#
_entry.id   AF-A0A2V1A729-F1
#
_cell.length_a   1.000
_cell.length_b   1.000
_cell.length_c   1.000
_cell.angle_alpha   90.00
_cell.angle_beta   90.00
_cell.angle_gamma   90.00
#
_symmetry.space_group_name_H-M   'P 1'
#
loop_
_entity.id
_entity.type
_entity.pdbx_description
1 polymer ?
#
loop_
_entity_poly.entity_id
_entity_poly.type
_entity_poly.pdbx_seq_one_letter_code
_entity_poly.pdbx_strand_id
1 'polypeptide(L)'
;MSDQEQTNAWNIHHHILPVPAIMEDLEAQLKASVYLSVAKMVEEQTGELSVSASPSFIASLVEIVYNQIVSLGTDLELFADHAGRNVINSSDMYMVTRKNDTLTNALKEYEKSRNDKS
;
A
#
# COMPACT_ATOMS: atom_id res chain seq x y z
N MET A 1 -2.58 -5.59 53.66
CA MET A 1 -2.01 -4.69 52.64
C MET A 1 -0.66 -5.27 52.27
N SER A 2 -0.41 -5.79 51.07
CA SER A 2 -0.90 -5.34 49.76
C SER A 2 -0.84 -6.47 48.73
N ASP A 3 -1.95 -6.62 48.00
CA ASP A 3 -2.02 -6.86 46.56
C ASP A 3 -1.47 -8.17 45.97
N GLN A 4 -2.01 -9.31 46.45
CA GLN A 4 -1.96 -10.59 45.72
C GLN A 4 -3.36 -11.15 45.37
N GLU A 5 -4.43 -10.37 45.53
CA GLU A 5 -5.82 -10.87 45.36
C GLU A 5 -6.64 -10.20 44.25
N GLN A 6 -6.03 -9.46 43.33
CA GLN A 6 -6.72 -8.97 42.12
C GLN A 6 -5.76 -9.11 40.95
N THR A 7 -5.78 -10.23 40.21
CA THR A 7 -6.37 -10.26 38.87
C THR A 7 -6.73 -11.68 38.42
N ASN A 8 -7.47 -12.46 39.23
CA ASN A 8 -7.93 -13.80 38.85
C ASN A 8 -9.35 -13.78 38.23
N ALA A 9 -9.66 -12.82 37.36
CA ALA A 9 -11.03 -12.62 36.85
C ALA A 9 -11.15 -12.39 35.34
N TRP A 10 -10.23 -12.93 34.52
CA TRP A 10 -10.39 -12.95 33.05
C TRP A 10 -9.81 -14.22 32.40
N ASN A 11 -10.03 -15.38 33.01
CA ASN A 11 -9.53 -16.66 32.49
C ASN A 11 -10.63 -17.61 32.02
N ILE A 12 -11.66 -17.09 31.32
CA ILE A 12 -12.70 -17.93 30.72
C ILE A 12 -13.16 -17.35 29.37
N HIS A 13 -12.85 -18.09 28.29
CA HIS A 13 -13.47 -18.07 26.96
C HIS A 13 -13.40 -16.77 26.12
N HIS A 14 -12.26 -16.50 25.49
CA HIS A 14 -12.14 -16.03 24.11
C HIS A 14 -10.65 -15.94 23.75
N HIS A 15 -10.14 -16.88 22.95
CA HIS A 15 -8.78 -16.81 22.40
C HIS A 15 -8.75 -15.76 21.28
N ILE A 16 -8.86 -14.49 21.67
CA ILE A 16 -8.54 -13.37 20.79
C ILE A 16 -7.05 -13.12 20.99
N LEU A 17 -6.26 -13.53 20.01
CA LEU A 17 -4.84 -13.20 19.95
C LEU A 17 -4.66 -11.68 20.02
N PRO A 18 -3.54 -11.17 20.58
CA PRO A 18 -3.28 -9.76 20.63
C PRO A 18 -3.26 -9.17 19.21
N VAL A 19 -4.19 -8.25 18.93
CA VAL A 19 -4.32 -7.45 17.70
C VAL A 19 -2.96 -6.97 17.12
N PRO A 20 -1.96 -6.51 17.92
CA PRO A 20 -0.68 -6.08 17.35
C PRO A 20 0.08 -7.18 16.59
N ALA A 21 -0.01 -8.45 16.99
CA ALA A 21 0.76 -9.53 16.36
C ALA A 21 0.23 -9.89 14.95
N ILE A 22 -1.08 -9.79 14.73
CA ILE A 22 -1.70 -10.03 13.41
C ILE A 22 -1.36 -8.88 12.44
N MET A 23 -1.34 -7.65 12.95
CA MET A 23 -1.05 -6.47 12.14
C MET A 23 0.41 -6.47 11.64
N GLU A 24 1.35 -6.90 12.51
CA GLU A 24 2.77 -7.02 12.16
C GLU A 24 3.01 -8.11 11.10
N ASP A 25 2.32 -9.26 11.20
CA ASP A 25 2.37 -10.31 10.20
C ASP A 25 1.78 -9.86 8.85
N LEU A 26 0.66 -9.13 8.87
CA LEU A 26 0.05 -8.60 7.66
C LEU A 26 0.95 -7.55 6.97
N GLU A 27 1.55 -6.63 7.73
CA GLU A 27 2.50 -5.67 7.17
C GLU A 27 3.69 -6.38 6.52
N ALA A 28 4.26 -7.38 7.19
CA ALA A 28 5.37 -8.17 6.66
C ALA A 28 4.97 -8.91 5.36
N GLN A 29 3.77 -9.49 5.31
CA GLN A 29 3.23 -10.15 4.11
C GLN A 29 3.02 -9.18 2.95
N LEU A 30 2.47 -7.98 3.22
CA LEU A 30 2.29 -6.94 2.20
C LEU A 30 3.64 -6.47 1.65
N LYS A 31 4.62 -6.21 2.53
CA LYS A 31 5.98 -5.83 2.12
C LYS A 31 6.66 -6.92 1.30
N ALA A 32 6.49 -8.20 1.65
CA ALA A 32 7.01 -9.31 0.86
C ALA A 32 6.38 -9.38 -0.55
N SER A 33 5.08 -9.11 -0.67
CA SER A 33 4.40 -9.03 -1.97
C SER A 33 4.90 -7.86 -2.82
N VAL A 34 5.10 -6.69 -2.20
CA VAL A 34 5.69 -5.53 -2.87
C VAL A 34 7.11 -5.85 -3.32
N TYR A 35 7.92 -6.48 -2.47
CA TYR A 35 9.28 -6.92 -2.81
C TYR A 35 9.31 -7.78 -4.07
N LEU A 36 8.47 -8.82 -4.12
CA LEU A 36 8.40 -9.71 -5.29
C LEU A 36 8.05 -8.95 -6.57
N SER A 37 7.13 -7.99 -6.48
CA SER A 37 6.68 -7.21 -7.64
C SER A 37 7.75 -6.24 -8.11
N VAL A 38 8.40 -5.53 -7.17
CA VAL A 38 9.48 -4.59 -7.47
C VAL A 38 10.70 -5.32 -8.01
N ALA A 39 11.09 -6.46 -7.43
CA ALA A 39 12.21 -7.25 -7.90
C ALA A 39 12.03 -7.67 -9.37
N LYS A 40 10.83 -8.15 -9.74
CA LYS A 40 10.51 -8.52 -11.13
C LYS A 40 10.60 -7.33 -12.09
N MET A 41 10.05 -6.17 -11.71
CA MET A 41 10.13 -4.95 -12.53
C MET A 41 11.58 -4.49 -12.71
N VAL A 42 12.38 -4.57 -11.65
CA VAL A 42 13.82 -4.22 -11.70
C VAL A 42 14.59 -5.20 -12.56
N GLU A 43 14.34 -6.51 -12.45
CA GLU A 43 14.97 -7.54 -13.29
C GLU A 43 14.68 -7.32 -14.79
N GLU A 44 13.43 -7.01 -15.14
CA GLU A 44 13.04 -6.69 -16.52
C GLU A 44 13.81 -5.47 -17.06
N GLN A 45 13.81 -4.37 -16.31
CA GLN A 45 14.47 -3.13 -16.73
C GLN A 45 16.00 -3.25 -16.75
N THR A 46 16.59 -3.95 -15.78
CA THR A 46 18.05 -4.13 -15.73
C THR A 46 18.55 -5.09 -16.81
N GLY A 47 17.73 -6.07 -17.19
CA GLY A 47 17.97 -6.94 -18.34
C GLY A 47 18.06 -6.16 -19.66
N GLU A 48 17.14 -5.21 -19.89
CA GLU A 48 17.18 -4.32 -21.06
C GLU A 48 18.42 -3.42 -21.09
N LEU A 49 18.84 -2.93 -19.91
CA LEU A 49 19.98 -2.04 -19.77
C LEU A 49 21.33 -2.78 -19.66
N SER A 50 21.34 -4.11 -19.65
CA SER A 50 22.53 -4.96 -19.44
C SER A 50 23.31 -4.62 -18.15
N VAL A 51 22.60 -4.23 -17.09
CA VAL A 51 23.16 -3.95 -15.75
C VAL A 51 22.56 -4.89 -14.70
N SER A 52 23.03 -4.80 -13.46
CA SER A 52 22.43 -5.54 -12.34
C SER A 52 22.09 -4.58 -11.20
N ALA A 53 21.00 -4.85 -10.50
CA ALA A 53 20.62 -4.13 -9.29
C ALA A 53 21.19 -4.80 -8.05
N SER A 54 21.72 -4.01 -7.10
CA SER A 54 22.16 -4.56 -5.82
C SER A 54 20.97 -4.95 -4.93
N PRO A 55 21.13 -5.91 -4.01
CA PRO A 55 20.08 -6.24 -3.05
C PRO A 55 19.66 -5.03 -2.19
N SER A 56 20.61 -4.16 -1.84
CA SER A 56 20.33 -2.93 -1.08
C SER A 56 19.52 -1.90 -1.87
N PHE A 57 19.75 -1.81 -3.19
CA PHE A 57 18.96 -0.96 -4.08
C PHE A 57 17.51 -1.44 -4.15
N ILE A 58 17.30 -2.74 -4.35
CA ILE A 58 15.96 -3.34 -4.40
C ILE A 58 15.24 -3.14 -3.07
N ALA A 59 15.89 -3.42 -1.93
CA ALA A 59 15.31 -3.21 -0.61
C ALA A 59 14.91 -1.74 -0.38
N SER A 60 15.77 -0.79 -0.76
CA SER A 60 15.45 0.64 -0.64
C SER A 60 14.27 1.05 -1.52
N LEU A 61 14.20 0.52 -2.75
CA LEU A 61 13.11 0.80 -3.67
C LEU A 61 11.77 0.24 -3.15
N VAL A 62 11.79 -0.93 -2.54
CA VAL A 62 10.60 -1.54 -1.92
C VAL A 62 10.05 -0.68 -0.80
N GLU A 63 10.91 -0.16 0.08
CA GLU A 63 10.49 0.75 1.15
C GLU A 63 9.91 2.06 0.59
N ILE A 64 10.52 2.63 -0.46
CA ILE A 64 9.98 3.82 -1.13
C ILE A 64 8.59 3.55 -1.72
N VAL A 65 8.43 2.44 -2.45
CA VAL A 65 7.16 2.06 -3.08
C VAL A 65 6.09 1.79 -2.02
N TYR A 66 6.44 1.08 -0.95
CA TYR A 66 5.51 0.82 0.16
C TYR A 66 5.01 2.12 0.80
N ASN A 67 5.92 3.03 1.15
CA ASN A 67 5.56 4.33 1.71
C ASN A 67 4.70 5.17 0.75
N GLN A 68 4.97 5.08 -0.56
CA GLN A 68 4.16 5.76 -1.56
C GLN A 68 2.75 5.17 -1.65
N ILE A 69 2.58 3.85 -1.51
CA ILE A 69 1.26 3.20 -1.51
C ILE A 69 0.43 3.66 -0.31
N VAL A 70 1.04 3.71 0.89
CA VAL A 70 0.36 4.20 2.11
C VAL A 70 -0.08 5.66 1.96
N SER A 71 0.82 6.51 1.45
CA SER A 71 0.53 7.93 1.22
C SER A 71 -0.58 8.10 0.16
N LEU A 72 -0.50 7.36 -0.94
CA LEU A 72 -1.51 7.36 -2.00
C LEU A 72 -2.89 6.95 -1.47
N GLY A 73 -2.96 5.87 -0.68
CA GLY A 73 -4.22 5.42 -0.08
C GLY A 73 -4.86 6.48 0.81
N THR A 74 -4.05 7.14 1.64
CA THR A 74 -4.50 8.24 2.51
C THR A 74 -5.05 9.41 1.68
N ASP A 75 -4.32 9.83 0.64
CA ASP A 75 -4.77 10.92 -0.22
C ASP A 75 -6.08 10.59 -0.96
N LEU A 76 -6.21 9.35 -1.46
CA LEU A 76 -7.43 8.91 -2.15
C LEU A 76 -8.65 8.91 -1.22
N GLU A 77 -8.50 8.45 0.01
CA GLU A 77 -9.56 8.48 1.03
C GLU A 77 -9.98 9.93 1.33
N LEU A 78 -9.01 10.83 1.54
CA LEU A 78 -9.27 12.23 1.81
C LEU A 78 -9.98 12.93 0.64
N PHE A 79 -9.63 12.63 -0.62
CA PHE A 79 -10.30 13.23 -1.77
C PHE A 79 -11.73 12.70 -1.96
N ALA A 80 -11.96 11.41 -1.70
CA ALA A 80 -13.31 10.85 -1.73
C ALA A 80 -14.19 11.49 -0.66
N ASP A 81 -13.69 11.58 0.58
CA ASP A 81 -14.39 12.18 1.72
C ASP A 81 -14.68 13.67 1.50
N HIS A 82 -13.71 14.42 0.95
CA HIS A 82 -13.89 15.84 0.62
C HIS A 82 -15.02 16.06 -0.41
N ALA A 83 -15.28 15.08 -1.28
CA ALA A 83 -16.38 15.10 -2.23
C ALA A 83 -17.70 14.52 -1.66
N GLY A 84 -17.76 14.21 -0.37
CA GLY A 84 -18.92 13.60 0.29
C GLY A 84 -19.16 12.14 -0.09
N ARG A 85 -18.12 11.42 -0.53
CA ARG A 85 -18.20 10.01 -0.95
C ARG A 85 -17.41 9.12 -0.01
N ASN A 86 -17.89 7.89 0.17
CA ASN A 86 -17.18 6.81 0.86
C ASN A 86 -16.64 5.74 -0.10
N VAL A 87 -16.71 6.00 -1.41
CA VAL A 87 -16.22 5.12 -2.47
C VAL A 87 -15.26 5.93 -3.35
N ILE A 88 -14.04 5.42 -3.48
CA ILE A 88 -12.97 6.00 -4.31
C ILE A 88 -13.29 5.75 -5.80
N ASN A 89 -13.06 6.75 -6.65
CA ASN A 89 -13.21 6.66 -8.10
C ASN A 89 -11.99 7.25 -8.84
N SER A 90 -11.99 7.22 -10.17
CA SER A 90 -10.88 7.72 -10.99
C SER A 90 -10.60 9.22 -10.82
N SER A 91 -11.60 10.02 -10.45
CA SER A 91 -11.41 11.46 -10.22
C SER A 91 -10.53 11.75 -8.99
N ASP A 92 -10.58 10.88 -7.97
CA ASP A 92 -9.70 10.97 -6.80
C ASP A 92 -8.24 10.74 -7.20
N MET A 93 -8.01 9.77 -8.09
CA MET A 93 -6.69 9.50 -8.66
C MET A 93 -6.16 10.75 -9.41
N TYR A 94 -6.98 11.36 -10.26
CA TYR A 94 -6.59 12.59 -10.98
C TYR A 94 -6.24 13.75 -10.04
N MET A 95 -6.84 13.80 -8.85
CA MET A 95 -6.49 14.77 -7.82
C MET A 95 -5.12 14.50 -7.20
N VAL A 96 -4.74 13.22 -7.02
CA VAL A 96 -3.39 12.85 -6.56
C VAL A 96 -2.35 13.28 -7.58
N THR A 97 -2.56 13.01 -8.87
CA THR A 97 -1.57 13.28 -9.92
C THR A 97 -1.61 14.69 -10.46
N ARG A 98 -2.49 15.57 -9.96
CA ARG A 98 -2.77 16.91 -10.52
C ARG A 98 -1.57 17.83 -10.72
N LYS A 99 -0.44 17.58 -10.06
CA LYS A 99 0.80 18.35 -10.21
C LYS A 99 1.68 17.88 -11.36
N ASN A 100 1.35 16.74 -11.97
CA ASN A 100 2.01 16.16 -13.12
C ASN A 100 0.98 15.94 -14.22
N ASP A 101 0.85 16.92 -15.11
CA ASP A 101 -0.11 16.90 -16.21
C ASP A 101 0.11 15.72 -17.15
N THR A 102 1.37 15.38 -17.44
CA THR A 102 1.72 14.24 -18.28
C THR A 102 1.19 12.93 -17.69
N LEU A 103 1.42 12.70 -16.40
CA LEU A 103 0.94 11.51 -15.71
C LEU A 103 -0.60 11.49 -15.66
N THR A 104 -1.22 12.62 -15.31
CA THR A 104 -2.69 12.72 -15.24
C THR A 104 -3.34 12.42 -16.59
N ASN A 105 -2.77 12.92 -17.68
CA ASN A 105 -3.27 12.66 -19.03
C ASN A 105 -3.09 11.20 -19.45
N ALA A 106 -1.92 10.61 -19.20
CA ALA A 106 -1.68 9.20 -19.48
C ALA A 106 -2.70 8.27 -18.78
N LEU A 107 -3.08 8.61 -17.55
CA LEU A 107 -4.07 7.85 -16.78
C LEU A 107 -5.49 8.01 -17.32
N LYS A 108 -5.86 9.22 -17.74
CA LYS A 108 -7.16 9.47 -18.41
C LYS A 108 -7.25 8.72 -19.74
N GLU A 109 -6.18 8.69 -20.52
CA GLU A 109 -6.10 7.92 -21.76
C GLU A 109 -6.24 6.42 -21.48
N TYR A 110 -5.57 5.92 -20.44
CA TYR A 110 -5.71 4.54 -20.01
C TYR A 110 -7.14 4.20 -19.60
N GLU A 111 -7.80 5.03 -18.79
CA GLU A 111 -9.21 4.85 -18.41
C GLU A 111 -10.13 4.78 -19.63
N LYS A 112 -9.97 5.73 -20.56
CA LYS A 112 -10.75 5.75 -21.81
C LYS A 112 -10.58 4.46 -22.61
N SER A 113 -9.33 4.02 -22.80
CA SER A 113 -9.01 2.80 -23.54
C SER A 113 -9.60 1.54 -22.93
N ARG A 114 -9.83 1.53 -21.61
CA ARG A 114 -10.44 0.41 -20.89
C ARG A 114 -11.97 0.41 -21.06
N ASN A 115 -12.60 1.59 -21.09
CA ASN A 115 -14.04 1.72 -21.29
C ASN A 115 -14.47 1.43 -22.73
N ASP A 116 -13.63 1.74 -23.73
CA ASP A 116 -13.91 1.45 -25.14
C ASP A 116 -13.90 -0.08 -25.47
N LYS A 117 -13.39 -0.91 -24.54
CA LYS A 117 -13.30 -2.38 -24.69
C LYS A 117 -14.43 -3.14 -23.97
N SER A 118 -15.31 -2.46 -23.24
CA SER A 118 -16.45 -3.03 -22.51
C SER A 118 -17.77 -2.77 -23.22
#